data_AF-A0A975IRH0-F1
#
_entry.id   AF-A0A975IRH0-F1
#
_cell.length_a   1.000
_cell.length_b   1.000
_cell.length_c   1.000
_cell.angle_alpha   90.00
_cell.angle_beta   90.00
_cell.angle_gamma   90.00
#
_symmetry.space_group_name_H-M   'P 1'
#
loop_
_entity.id
_entity.type
_entity.pdbx_description
1 polymer ?
#
loop_
_entity_poly.entity_id
_entity_poly.type
_entity_poly.pdbx_seq_one_letter_code
_entity_poly.pdbx_strand_id
1 'polypeptide(L)'
;MGNEAQRIKNISLTLKIITNQFKDLQLWISGSSSFNLFNELNEPLTGRKWEYELFPISWEEYENHVGYLESKQDLENRLIYGMYLEVINNKKGEEKEVLKNLINSYLYKDILAHAKIRKPEVLKKLF
;
A
#
# COMPACT_ATOMS: atom_id res chain seq x y z
N MET A 1 -16.22 -7.06 0.65
CA MET A 1 -14.82 -6.59 0.71
C MET A 1 -14.51 -5.88 -0.59
N GLY A 2 -14.04 -4.64 -0.54
CA GLY A 2 -13.69 -3.83 -1.72
C GLY A 2 -12.20 -3.56 -1.78
N ASN A 3 -11.59 -3.73 -2.95
CA ASN A 3 -10.17 -3.48 -3.18
C ASN A 3 -9.98 -2.18 -3.95
N GLU A 4 -8.86 -1.48 -3.70
CA GLU A 4 -8.49 -0.25 -4.43
C GLU A 4 -9.56 0.85 -4.34
N ALA A 5 -10.20 1.01 -3.18
CA ALA A 5 -11.35 1.89 -3.03
C ALA A 5 -11.06 3.37 -3.27
N GLN A 6 -9.78 3.77 -3.24
CA GLN A 6 -9.33 5.11 -3.64
C GLN A 6 -9.62 5.43 -5.11
N ARG A 7 -9.95 4.43 -5.94
CA ARG A 7 -10.34 4.61 -7.35
C ARG A 7 -11.82 4.91 -7.54
N ILE A 8 -12.64 4.71 -6.51
CA ILE A 8 -14.08 4.89 -6.59
C ILE A 8 -14.40 6.36 -6.32
N LYS A 9 -15.00 7.03 -7.31
CA LYS A 9 -15.43 8.42 -7.15
C LYS A 9 -16.49 8.53 -6.04
N ASN A 10 -16.34 9.53 -5.16
CA ASN A 10 -17.23 9.77 -4.01
C ASN A 10 -17.34 8.57 -3.05
N ILE A 11 -16.26 7.79 -2.90
CA ILE A 11 -16.25 6.58 -2.07
C ILE A 11 -16.82 6.85 -0.67
N SER A 12 -16.47 7.97 -0.05
CA SER A 12 -16.93 8.32 1.30
C SER A 12 -18.45 8.42 1.43
N LEU A 13 -19.14 8.96 0.41
CA LEU A 13 -20.60 9.05 0.40
C LEU A 13 -21.22 7.67 0.22
N THR A 14 -20.67 6.87 -0.69
CA THR A 14 -21.12 5.49 -0.93
C THR A 14 -21.02 4.65 0.35
N LEU A 15 -19.89 4.74 1.06
CA LEU A 15 -19.69 4.05 2.32
C LEU A 15 -20.64 4.53 3.41
N LYS A 16 -20.90 5.84 3.49
CA LYS A 16 -21.86 6.42 4.43
C LYS A 16 -23.29 5.91 4.17
N ILE A 17 -23.70 5.80 2.91
CA ILE A 17 -25.03 5.27 2.54
C ILE A 17 -25.14 3.80 2.96
N ILE A 18 -24.16 2.98 2.59
CA ILE A 18 -24.17 1.54 2.90
C ILE A 18 -24.20 1.31 4.41
N THR A 19 -23.32 1.96 5.17
CA THR A 19 -23.25 1.81 6.63
C THR A 19 -24.49 2.35 7.36
N ASN A 20 -25.20 3.34 6.79
CA ASN A 20 -26.44 3.85 7.37
C ASN A 20 -27.66 2.97 7.04
N GLN A 21 -27.71 2.40 5.85
CA GLN A 21 -28.84 1.56 5.39
C GLN A 21 -28.74 0.12 5.91
N PHE A 22 -27.53 -0.41 6.04
CA PHE A 22 -27.28 -1.80 6.44
C PHE A 22 -26.48 -1.82 7.74
N LYS A 23 -27.19 -1.71 8.87
CA LYS A 23 -26.57 -1.62 10.21
C LYS A 23 -25.85 -2.90 10.65
N ASP A 24 -26.23 -4.05 10.10
CA ASP A 24 -25.67 -5.36 10.45
C ASP A 24 -24.53 -5.80 9.51
N LEU A 25 -24.08 -4.93 8.59
CA LEU A 25 -23.11 -5.28 7.57
C LEU A 25 -21.73 -4.71 7.89
N GLN A 26 -20.74 -5.59 8.07
CA GLN A 26 -19.35 -5.19 8.24
C GLN A 26 -18.67 -5.04 6.88
N LEU A 27 -18.15 -3.84 6.61
CA LEU A 27 -17.50 -3.51 5.34
C LEU A 27 -15.99 -3.39 5.50
N TRP A 28 -15.27 -4.15 4.68
CA TRP A 28 -13.81 -4.14 4.61
C TRP A 28 -13.35 -3.52 3.30
N ILE A 29 -12.37 -2.64 3.40
CA ILE A 29 -11.88 -1.82 2.30
C ILE A 29 -10.36 -1.77 2.38
N SER A 30 -9.70 -2.00 1.25
CA SER A 30 -8.26 -1.83 1.10
C SER A 30 -7.94 -0.74 0.09
N GLY A 31 -6.78 -0.11 0.25
CA GLY A 31 -6.26 0.87 -0.68
C GLY A 31 -4.76 1.04 -0.48
N SER A 32 -4.04 1.09 -1.59
CA SER A 32 -2.58 1.17 -1.64
C SER A 32 -2.04 2.61 -1.57
N SER A 33 -2.88 3.61 -1.89
CA SER A 33 -2.60 5.04 -1.66
C SER A 33 -3.47 5.51 -0.50
N SER A 34 -2.86 5.54 0.68
CA SER A 34 -3.54 5.85 1.95
C SER A 34 -3.94 7.31 2.05
N PHE A 35 -3.19 8.24 1.42
CA PHE A 35 -3.33 9.67 1.69
C PHE A 35 -4.64 10.30 1.16
N ASN A 36 -5.02 10.00 -0.09
CA ASN A 36 -6.26 10.51 -0.67
C ASN A 36 -7.49 9.87 -0.03
N LEU A 37 -7.42 8.55 0.22
CA LEU A 37 -8.50 7.81 0.88
C LEU A 37 -8.70 8.32 2.32
N PHE A 38 -7.61 8.54 3.06
CA PHE A 38 -7.65 9.06 4.42
C PHE A 38 -8.34 10.43 4.49
N ASN A 39 -7.95 11.37 3.62
CA ASN A 39 -8.55 12.70 3.57
C ASN A 39 -10.04 12.66 3.18
N GLU A 40 -10.44 11.82 2.23
CA GLU A 40 -11.83 11.72 1.82
C GLU A 40 -12.72 11.01 2.86
N LEU A 41 -12.19 10.05 3.63
CA LEU A 41 -12.96 9.23 4.56
C LEU A 41 -13.06 9.78 5.99
N ASN A 42 -12.28 10.81 6.34
CA ASN A 42 -12.16 11.29 7.73
C ASN A 42 -13.42 11.96 8.29
N GLU A 43 -14.14 12.76 7.50
CA GLU A 43 -15.34 13.46 7.97
C GLU A 43 -16.62 12.60 8.02
N PRO A 44 -16.94 11.73 7.04
CA PRO A 44 -18.23 11.04 7.04
C PRO A 44 -18.32 9.80 7.95
N LEU A 45 -17.18 9.23 8.36
CA LEU A 45 -17.09 7.95 9.09
C LEU A 45 -16.41 8.07 10.45
N THR A 46 -16.22 9.28 10.99
CA THR A 46 -15.60 9.52 12.31
C THR A 46 -16.23 8.64 13.40
N GLY A 47 -15.39 7.90 14.13
CA GLY A 47 -15.82 6.99 15.21
C GLY A 47 -16.50 5.69 14.77
N ARG A 48 -16.72 5.47 13.46
CA ARG A 48 -17.36 4.28 12.89
C ARG A 48 -16.45 3.51 11.92
N LYS A 49 -15.15 3.79 11.97
CA LYS A 49 -14.12 3.11 11.18
C LYS A 49 -13.00 2.61 12.08
N TRP A 50 -12.44 1.48 11.69
CA TRP A 50 -11.17 0.98 12.19
C TRP A 50 -10.14 1.09 11.08
N GLU A 51 -8.96 1.58 11.42
CA GLU A 51 -7.86 1.75 10.48
C GLU A 51 -6.76 0.75 10.83
N TYR A 52 -6.28 0.07 9.79
CA TYR A 52 -5.19 -0.89 9.89
C TYR A 52 -4.16 -0.52 8.84
N GLU A 53 -2.94 -0.28 9.27
CA GLU A 53 -1.80 -0.08 8.39
C GLU A 53 -1.08 -1.41 8.22
N LEU A 54 -0.86 -1.80 6.97
CA LEU A 54 -0.12 -3.03 6.64
C LEU A 54 1.31 -2.64 6.26
N PHE A 55 2.25 -3.02 7.11
CA PHE A 55 3.67 -2.84 6.87
C PHE A 55 4.21 -3.93 5.92
N PRO A 56 5.39 -3.71 5.31
CA PRO A 56 6.15 -4.78 4.68
C PRO A 56 6.38 -5.93 5.65
N ILE A 57 6.58 -7.13 5.11
CA ILE A 57 6.77 -8.35 5.89
C ILE A 57 8.01 -8.18 6.78
N SER A 58 7.90 -8.52 8.05
CA SER A 58 9.04 -8.50 8.96
C SER A 58 10.03 -9.62 8.62
N TRP A 59 11.30 -9.45 9.04
CA TRP A 59 12.29 -10.51 8.89
C TRP A 59 11.85 -11.81 9.58
N GLU A 60 11.25 -11.69 10.76
CA GLU A 60 10.77 -12.84 11.54
C GLU A 60 9.64 -13.58 10.82
N GLU A 61 8.66 -12.87 10.26
CA GLU A 61 7.59 -13.50 9.46
C GLU A 61 8.15 -14.21 8.22
N TYR A 62 9.13 -13.60 7.55
CA TYR A 62 9.79 -14.20 6.40
C TYR A 62 10.59 -15.45 6.79
N GLU A 63 11.43 -15.36 7.81
CA GLU A 63 12.23 -16.48 8.32
C GLU A 63 11.34 -17.63 8.81
N ASN A 64 10.24 -17.33 9.50
CA ASN A 64 9.27 -18.35 9.93
C ASN A 64 8.56 -19.01 8.74
N HIS A 65 8.46 -18.34 7.59
CA HIS A 65 7.83 -18.86 6.39
C HIS A 65 8.75 -19.72 5.52
N VAL A 66 9.98 -19.26 5.24
CA VAL A 66 10.94 -19.95 4.35
C VAL A 66 11.95 -20.82 5.11
N GLY A 67 12.09 -20.60 6.41
CA GLY A 67 13.07 -21.27 7.27
C GLY A 67 14.42 -20.55 7.33
N TYR A 68 15.14 -20.77 8.44
CA TYR A 68 16.40 -20.07 8.75
C TYR A 68 17.49 -20.17 7.68
N LEU A 69 17.67 -21.35 7.07
CA LEU A 69 18.73 -21.54 6.07
C LEU A 69 18.45 -20.75 4.79
N GLU A 70 17.21 -20.79 4.31
CA GLU A 70 16.81 -20.07 3.10
C GLU A 70 16.77 -18.56 3.35
N SER A 71 16.21 -18.12 4.48
CA SER A 71 16.18 -16.70 4.83
C SER A 71 17.59 -16.13 4.91
N LYS A 72 18.52 -16.83 5.56
CA LYS A 72 19.90 -16.39 5.69
C LYS A 72 20.64 -16.33 4.36
N GLN A 73 20.36 -17.25 3.44
CA GLN A 73 20.92 -17.20 2.08
C GLN A 73 20.36 -16.01 1.28
N ASP A 74 19.12 -15.61 1.53
CA ASP A 74 18.46 -14.50 0.83
C ASP A 74 18.67 -13.13 1.50
N LEU A 75 19.40 -13.07 2.62
CA LEU A 75 19.61 -11.86 3.43
C LEU A 75 20.14 -10.69 2.59
N GLU A 76 21.14 -10.92 1.73
CA GLU A 76 21.71 -9.86 0.88
C GLU A 76 20.66 -9.27 -0.06
N ASN A 77 19.81 -10.10 -0.66
CA ASN A 77 18.73 -9.63 -1.52
C ASN A 77 17.70 -8.82 -0.73
N ARG A 78 17.38 -9.24 0.49
CA ARG A 78 16.43 -8.51 1.36
C ARG A 78 16.99 -7.18 1.85
N LEU A 79 18.31 -7.06 2.06
CA LEU A 79 18.96 -5.78 2.37
C LEU A 79 18.96 -4.81 1.19
N ILE A 80 19.05 -5.32 -0.04
CA ILE A 80 19.08 -4.50 -1.26
C ILE A 80 17.67 -4.10 -1.71
N TYR A 81 16.74 -5.05 -1.76
CA TYR A 81 15.42 -4.87 -2.36
C TYR A 81 14.29 -4.69 -1.34
N GLY A 82 14.58 -4.92 -0.06
CA GLY A 82 13.61 -4.79 1.02
C GLY A 82 12.65 -5.97 1.15
N MET A 83 11.61 -5.77 1.95
CA MET A 83 10.66 -6.81 2.39
C MET A 83 9.21 -6.58 1.91
N TYR A 84 9.02 -5.79 0.85
CA TYR A 84 7.69 -5.62 0.28
C TYR A 84 7.17 -6.96 -0.25
N LEU A 85 5.90 -7.29 0.03
CA LEU A 85 5.32 -8.59 -0.35
C LEU A 85 5.43 -8.88 -1.85
N GLU A 86 5.17 -7.88 -2.70
CA GLU A 86 5.37 -8.01 -4.15
C GLU A 86 6.84 -8.26 -4.52
N VAL A 87 7.81 -7.72 -3.79
CA VAL A 87 9.24 -7.95 -4.04
C VAL A 87 9.64 -9.37 -3.63
N ILE A 88 9.17 -9.84 -2.47
CA ILE A 88 9.50 -11.17 -1.93
C ILE A 88 8.90 -12.29 -2.80
N ASN A 89 7.67 -12.10 -3.29
CA ASN A 89 6.94 -13.13 -4.06
C ASN A 89 7.33 -13.20 -5.54
N ASN A 90 8.11 -12.24 -6.05
CA ASN A 90 8.48 -12.23 -7.46
C ASN A 90 9.65 -13.17 -7.76
N LYS A 91 9.80 -13.50 -9.05
CA LYS A 91 10.90 -14.35 -9.51
C LYS A 91 12.25 -13.67 -9.27
N LYS A 92 13.24 -14.48 -8.83
CA LYS A 92 14.62 -14.01 -8.67
C LYS A 92 15.12 -13.38 -9.97
N GLY A 93 15.55 -12.12 -9.90
CA GLY A 93 16.01 -11.30 -11.03
C GLY A 93 15.07 -10.15 -11.42
N GLU A 94 13.80 -10.15 -10.99
CA GLU A 94 12.82 -9.10 -11.30
C GLU A 94 12.65 -8.07 -10.17
N GLU A 95 13.32 -8.25 -9.03
CA GLU A 95 13.13 -7.45 -7.81
C GLU A 95 13.34 -5.96 -8.04
N LYS A 96 14.34 -5.61 -8.86
CA LYS A 96 14.65 -4.22 -9.20
C LYS A 96 13.52 -3.55 -10.00
N GLU A 97 12.95 -4.26 -10.97
CA GLU A 97 11.85 -3.74 -11.78
C GLU A 97 10.58 -3.61 -10.97
N VAL A 98 10.29 -4.61 -10.13
CA VAL A 98 9.15 -4.61 -9.21
C VAL A 98 9.25 -3.46 -8.22
N LEU A 99 10.41 -3.28 -7.59
CA LEU A 99 10.64 -2.18 -6.65
C LEU A 99 10.49 -0.82 -7.36
N LYS A 100 11.03 -0.68 -8.57
CA LYS A 100 10.87 0.54 -9.36
C LYS A 100 9.40 0.82 -9.70
N ASN A 101 8.62 -0.22 -10.02
CA ASN A 101 7.20 -0.11 -10.29
C ASN A 101 6.40 0.27 -9.04
N LEU A 102 6.72 -0.31 -7.88
CA LEU A 102 6.15 0.04 -6.58
C LEU A 102 6.37 1.51 -6.25
N ILE A 103 7.62 1.97 -6.34
CA ILE A 103 7.99 3.36 -6.07
C ILE A 103 7.24 4.30 -7.02
N ASN A 104 7.21 4.00 -8.33
CA ASN A 104 6.49 4.82 -9.32
C ASN A 104 4.96 4.84 -9.10
N SER A 105 4.39 3.73 -8.63
CA SER A 105 2.94 3.58 -8.51
C SER A 105 2.38 4.23 -7.26
N TYR A 106 3.13 4.19 -6.15
CA TYR A 106 2.68 4.65 -4.85
C TYR A 106 3.41 5.92 -4.42
N LEU A 107 4.73 5.84 -4.25
CA LEU A 107 5.52 6.95 -3.71
C LEU A 107 5.47 8.20 -4.60
N TYR A 108 5.67 8.04 -5.91
CA TYR A 108 5.61 9.18 -6.83
C TYR A 108 4.22 9.80 -6.90
N LYS A 109 3.15 8.99 -6.95
CA LYS A 109 1.78 9.52 -7.00
C LYS A 109 1.46 10.30 -5.74
N ASP A 110 1.83 9.76 -4.58
CA ASP A 110 1.55 10.37 -3.29
C ASP A 110 2.36 11.66 -3.10
N ILE A 111 3.67 11.67 -3.45
CA ILE A 111 4.51 12.88 -3.40
C ILE A 111 3.98 13.95 -4.37
N LEU A 112 3.63 13.60 -5.60
CA LEU A 112 3.14 14.56 -6.59
C LEU A 112 1.78 15.14 -6.19
N ALA A 113 0.90 14.32 -5.61
CA ALA A 113 -0.39 14.76 -5.07
C ALA A 113 -0.20 15.73 -3.89
N HIS A 114 0.75 15.44 -3.00
CA HIS A 114 1.02 16.27 -1.82
C HIS A 114 1.76 17.58 -2.16
N ALA A 115 2.81 17.51 -2.98
CA ALA A 115 3.70 18.63 -3.20
C ALA A 115 3.17 19.64 -4.25
N LYS A 116 2.06 19.35 -4.95
CA LYS A 116 1.59 20.10 -6.14
C LYS A 116 2.70 20.31 -7.20
N ILE A 117 3.78 19.50 -7.15
CA ILE A 117 4.94 19.64 -8.02
C ILE A 117 4.56 19.09 -9.38
N ARG A 118 4.48 19.96 -10.39
CA ARG A 118 4.12 19.61 -11.77
C ARG A 118 5.25 19.01 -12.60
N LYS A 119 6.46 18.85 -12.05
CA LYS A 119 7.67 18.40 -12.79
C LYS A 119 8.22 17.07 -12.26
N PRO A 120 7.64 15.93 -12.69
CA PRO A 120 8.11 14.58 -12.31
C PRO A 120 9.53 14.26 -12.80
N GLU A 121 10.11 15.05 -13.70
CA GLU A 121 11.45 14.86 -14.27
C GLU A 121 12.59 15.05 -13.27
N VAL A 122 12.40 15.85 -12.22
CA VAL A 122 13.44 16.14 -11.22
C VAL A 122 13.64 14.94 -10.28
N LEU A 123 12.56 14.24 -9.94
CA LEU A 123 12.60 13.08 -9.06
C LEU A 123 13.22 11.84 -9.75
N LYS A 124 13.01 11.68 -11.07
CA LYS A 124 13.66 10.62 -11.87
C LYS A 124 15.18 10.71 -11.93
N LYS A 125 15.78 11.84 -11.54
CA LYS A 125 17.25 12.03 -11.52
C LYS A 125 17.91 11.66 -10.20
N LEU A 126 17.15 11.31 -9.16
CA LEU A 126 17.67 11.01 -7.82
C LEU A 126 17.99 9.52 -7.59
N PHE A 127 17.67 8.63 -8.54
CA PHE A 127 17.89 7.19 -8.46
C PHE A 127 18.47 6.63 -9.75
#